data_AF-A0A3C0XPG0-F1
#
_entry.id   AF-A0A3C0XPG0-F1
#
_cell.length_a   1.000
_cell.length_b   1.000
_cell.length_c   1.000
_cell.angle_alpha   90.00
_cell.angle_beta   90.00
_cell.angle_gamma   90.00
#
_symmetry.space_group_name_H-M   'P 1'
#
loop_
_entity.id
_entity.type
_entity.pdbx_description
1 polymer ?
#
loop_
_entity_poly.entity_id
_entity_poly.type
_entity_poly.pdbx_seq_one_letter_code
_entity_poly.pdbx_strand_id
1 'polypeptide(L)'
;MVNQTAVAETPSAGWNRFYKLGGAAAIAIVVLYVIETIGVVAMGPPPATVDDWFTLFRNHGVLGLFDAYLLDAFAVALMVPLFLALYAALGRANRAYVTLATALAFVGVAVFLTTNISFSMFYLSSQYAAATTDAQRSLFMAAGQAMVSISIEHGTGAYMGLLLIAVAGLTVSVVMLRVGTFGKVAACAGILANALQLAEPPVVLVPADFYQNIGFLLIVTSFLFFAVWYVLIARTLFRLGRLEGEAIPQPQ
;
A
#
# COMPACT_ATOMS: atom_id res chain seq x y z
N MET A 1 -25.39 37.21 -38.03
CA MET A 1 -24.30 37.51 -37.08
C MET A 1 -24.91 37.73 -35.72
N VAL A 2 -24.72 36.82 -34.76
CA VAL A 2 -24.18 37.06 -33.41
C VAL A 2 -23.85 35.68 -32.85
N ASN A 3 -22.59 35.50 -32.48
CA ASN A 3 -21.96 34.28 -31.99
C ASN A 3 -22.19 34.22 -30.48
N GLN A 4 -22.97 33.26 -29.97
CA GLN A 4 -23.00 32.98 -28.52
C GLN A 4 -21.89 31.98 -28.20
N THR A 5 -20.78 32.51 -27.70
CA THR A 5 -19.69 31.74 -27.10
C THR A 5 -20.23 31.00 -25.88
N ALA A 6 -20.35 29.68 -26.01
CA ALA A 6 -20.47 28.78 -24.88
C ALA A 6 -19.22 28.99 -24.00
N VAL A 7 -19.40 29.69 -22.88
CA VAL A 7 -18.42 29.73 -21.80
C VAL A 7 -18.39 28.31 -21.25
N ALA A 8 -17.36 27.55 -21.62
CA ALA A 8 -17.08 26.26 -21.03
C ALA A 8 -16.91 26.45 -19.52
N GLU A 9 -17.82 25.87 -18.73
CA GLU A 9 -17.65 25.76 -17.28
C GLU A 9 -16.28 25.13 -17.01
N THR A 10 -15.43 25.84 -16.28
CA THR A 10 -14.08 25.39 -15.94
C THR A 10 -14.18 24.36 -14.80
N PRO A 11 -13.85 23.06 -15.00
CA PRO A 11 -13.87 22.06 -13.92
C PRO A 11 -12.64 22.15 -13.02
N SER A 12 -12.15 23.36 -12.71
CA SER A 12 -10.90 23.59 -11.99
C SER A 12 -11.04 23.56 -10.46
N ALA A 13 -12.27 23.55 -9.92
CA ALA A 13 -12.51 23.74 -8.48
C ALA A 13 -12.25 22.49 -7.60
N GLY A 14 -12.15 21.28 -8.16
CA GLY A 14 -12.09 20.04 -7.37
C GLY A 14 -10.68 19.46 -7.15
N TRP A 15 -9.78 19.59 -8.12
CA TRP A 15 -8.55 18.79 -8.19
C TRP A 15 -7.50 19.16 -7.14
N ASN A 16 -7.45 20.41 -6.70
CA ASN A 16 -6.59 20.88 -5.60
C ASN A 16 -6.71 20.00 -4.34
N ARG A 17 -7.95 19.72 -3.89
CA ARG A 17 -8.18 18.91 -2.68
C ARG A 17 -7.70 17.48 -2.86
N PHE A 18 -7.91 16.91 -4.05
CA PHE A 18 -7.41 15.57 -4.38
C PHE A 18 -5.88 15.50 -4.38
N TYR A 19 -5.19 16.53 -4.90
CA TYR A 19 -3.73 16.57 -4.84
C TYR A 19 -3.19 16.67 -3.42
N LYS A 20 -3.78 17.53 -2.58
CA LYS A 20 -3.39 17.62 -1.17
C LYS A 20 -3.65 16.32 -0.41
N LEU A 21 -4.79 15.67 -0.66
CA LEU A 21 -5.14 14.39 -0.05
C LEU A 21 -4.16 13.29 -0.48
N GLY A 22 -3.88 13.17 -1.78
CA GLY A 22 -2.90 12.20 -2.29
C GLY A 22 -1.48 12.47 -1.80
N GLY A 23 -1.08 13.73 -1.69
CA GLY A 23 0.21 14.11 -1.10
C GLY A 23 0.33 13.75 0.38
N ALA A 24 -0.73 13.99 1.16
CA ALA A 24 -0.79 13.58 2.56
C ALA A 24 -0.78 12.06 2.71
N ALA A 25 -1.51 11.35 1.86
CA ALA A 25 -1.51 9.88 1.82
C ALA A 25 -0.11 9.32 1.53
N ALA A 26 0.61 9.88 0.55
CA ALA A 26 1.99 9.47 0.27
C ALA A 26 2.92 9.64 1.47
N ILE A 27 2.84 10.76 2.21
CA ILE A 27 3.65 10.94 3.43
C ILE A 27 3.23 9.96 4.53
N ALA A 28 1.93 9.76 4.73
CA ALA A 28 1.43 8.83 5.72
C ALA A 28 1.89 7.38 5.44
N ILE A 29 1.90 6.95 4.18
CA ILE A 29 2.44 5.64 3.77
C ILE A 29 3.91 5.51 4.19
N VAL A 30 4.75 6.52 3.92
CA VAL A 30 6.16 6.50 4.32
C VAL A 30 6.31 6.38 5.83
N VAL A 31 5.52 7.12 6.60
CA VAL A 31 5.54 7.05 8.07
C VAL A 31 5.15 5.65 8.55
N LEU A 32 4.10 5.06 7.98
CA LEU A 32 3.66 3.70 8.33
C LEU A 32 4.76 2.67 8.05
N TYR A 33 5.37 2.68 6.86
CA TYR A 33 6.45 1.76 6.50
C TYR A 33 7.70 1.94 7.36
N VAL A 34 8.04 3.17 7.76
CA VAL A 34 9.15 3.41 8.68
C VAL A 34 8.86 2.84 10.06
N ILE A 35 7.64 3.06 10.59
CA ILE A 35 7.25 2.49 11.88
C ILE A 35 7.29 0.96 11.79
N GLU A 36 6.73 0.37 10.74
CA GLU A 36 6.72 -1.06 10.47
C GLU A 36 8.14 -1.65 10.42
N THR A 37 9.03 -1.06 9.62
CA THR A 37 10.42 -1.49 9.50
C THR A 37 11.14 -1.44 10.85
N ILE A 38 10.94 -0.39 11.64
CA ILE A 38 11.51 -0.28 12.98
C ILE A 38 10.96 -1.38 13.90
N GLY A 39 9.66 -1.64 13.85
CA GLY A 39 9.01 -2.66 14.67
C GLY A 39 9.51 -4.07 14.33
N VAL A 40 9.60 -4.43 13.05
CA VAL A 40 10.16 -5.73 12.60
C VAL A 40 11.61 -5.89 13.08
N VAL A 41 12.44 -4.85 12.96
CA VAL A 41 13.83 -4.90 13.43
C VAL A 41 13.92 -5.03 14.95
N ALA A 42 13.03 -4.38 15.70
CA ALA A 42 13.04 -4.39 17.16
C ALA A 42 12.44 -5.67 17.77
N MET A 43 11.43 -6.25 17.13
CA MET A 43 10.66 -7.38 17.66
C MET A 43 11.18 -8.74 17.15
N GLY A 44 11.89 -8.76 16.02
CA GLY A 44 12.34 -10.00 15.39
C GLY A 44 11.31 -10.56 14.41
N PRO A 45 11.51 -11.80 13.92
CA PRO A 45 10.61 -12.41 12.95
C PRO A 45 9.22 -12.64 13.56
N PRO A 46 8.15 -12.59 12.74
CA PRO A 46 6.79 -12.83 13.21
C PRO A 46 6.65 -14.26 13.75
N PRO A 47 5.64 -14.52 14.61
CA PRO A 47 5.40 -15.84 15.16
C PRO A 47 5.18 -16.91 14.07
N ALA A 48 5.83 -18.07 14.24
CA ALA A 48 5.76 -19.16 13.26
C ALA A 48 4.55 -20.10 13.49
N THR A 49 4.06 -20.20 14.72
CA THR A 49 2.97 -21.12 15.09
C THR A 49 1.72 -20.36 15.54
N VAL A 50 0.56 -20.99 15.38
CA VAL A 50 -0.72 -20.42 15.83
C VAL A 50 -0.73 -20.20 17.34
N ASP A 51 -0.10 -21.10 18.12
CA ASP A 51 0.02 -20.95 19.57
C ASP A 51 0.83 -19.70 19.93
N ASP A 52 1.93 -19.44 19.22
CA ASP A 52 2.76 -18.24 19.43
C ASP A 52 1.98 -16.97 19.06
N TRP A 53 1.26 -16.99 17.93
CA TRP A 53 0.37 -15.89 17.55
C TRP A 53 -0.68 -15.60 18.62
N PHE A 54 -1.39 -16.63 19.10
CA PHE A 54 -2.42 -16.46 20.10
C PHE A 54 -1.85 -15.99 21.43
N THR A 55 -0.65 -16.45 21.80
CA THR A 55 0.08 -15.99 22.98
C THR A 55 0.47 -14.51 22.84
N LEU A 56 0.99 -14.10 21.67
CA LEU A 56 1.32 -12.70 21.39
C LEU A 56 0.09 -11.80 21.48
N PHE A 57 -1.02 -12.19 20.86
CA PHE A 57 -2.26 -11.42 20.93
C PHE A 57 -2.83 -11.30 22.36
N ARG A 58 -2.65 -12.34 23.19
CA ARG A 58 -3.11 -12.35 24.58
C ARG A 58 -2.26 -11.44 25.46
N ASN A 59 -0.94 -11.50 25.30
CA ASN A 59 0.00 -10.76 26.13
C ASN A 59 0.12 -9.30 25.67
N HIS A 60 0.12 -9.08 24.35
CA HIS A 60 0.36 -7.79 23.71
C HIS A 60 -0.50 -7.62 22.45
N GLY A 61 -1.82 -7.47 22.62
CA GLY A 61 -2.76 -7.39 21.49
C GLY A 61 -2.43 -6.36 20.41
N VAL A 62 -1.95 -5.16 20.79
CA VAL A 62 -1.54 -4.12 19.83
C VAL A 62 -0.29 -4.54 19.03
N LEU A 63 0.69 -5.17 19.69
CA LEU A 63 1.89 -5.69 19.01
C LEU A 63 1.53 -6.87 18.08
N GLY A 64 0.62 -7.74 18.51
CA GLY A 64 0.12 -8.81 17.63
C GLY A 64 -0.60 -8.27 16.39
N LEU A 65 -1.35 -7.17 16.50
CA LEU A 65 -1.99 -6.53 15.33
C LEU A 65 -0.95 -5.91 14.40
N PHE A 66 0.11 -5.34 14.97
CA PHE A 66 1.22 -4.79 14.23
C PHE A 66 1.92 -5.87 13.40
N ASP A 67 2.31 -6.98 14.04
CA ASP A 67 2.93 -8.13 13.36
C ASP A 67 1.99 -8.78 12.36
N ALA A 68 0.67 -8.75 12.60
CA ALA A 68 -0.32 -9.28 11.68
C ALA A 68 -0.63 -8.36 10.50
N TYR A 69 0.28 -7.44 10.14
CA TYR A 69 0.20 -6.56 8.95
C TYR A 69 -0.96 -5.55 8.99
N LEU A 70 -1.33 -5.06 10.17
CA LEU A 70 -2.37 -4.04 10.28
C LEU A 70 -1.89 -2.69 9.72
N LEU A 71 -0.62 -2.35 9.89
CA LEU A 71 -0.06 -1.11 9.33
C LEU A 71 -0.03 -1.16 7.80
N ASP A 72 0.32 -2.30 7.21
CA ASP A 72 0.22 -2.51 5.75
C ASP A 72 -1.19 -2.29 5.25
N ALA A 73 -2.21 -2.79 5.96
CA ALA A 73 -3.60 -2.58 5.56
C ALA A 73 -3.93 -1.07 5.48
N PHE A 74 -3.48 -0.27 6.44
CA PHE A 74 -3.64 1.18 6.37
C PHE A 74 -2.82 1.82 5.25
N ALA A 75 -1.56 1.41 5.06
CA ALA A 75 -0.71 1.93 4.00
C ALA A 75 -1.28 1.63 2.61
N VAL A 76 -1.74 0.40 2.39
CA VAL A 76 -2.40 -0.05 1.16
C VAL A 76 -3.72 0.70 0.95
N ALA A 77 -4.55 0.90 2.00
CA ALA A 77 -5.77 1.70 1.87
C ALA A 77 -5.47 3.16 1.44
N LEU A 78 -4.38 3.75 1.95
CA LEU A 78 -3.93 5.10 1.56
C LEU A 78 -3.44 5.17 0.10
N MET A 79 -3.19 4.05 -0.56
CA MET A 79 -2.88 4.06 -1.99
C MET A 79 -4.08 4.51 -2.83
N VAL A 80 -5.32 4.35 -2.36
CA VAL A 80 -6.51 4.81 -3.09
C VAL A 80 -6.48 6.31 -3.40
N PRO A 81 -6.41 7.21 -2.40
CA PRO A 81 -6.31 8.64 -2.66
C PRO A 81 -5.01 9.02 -3.39
N LEU A 82 -3.91 8.28 -3.18
CA LEU A 82 -2.65 8.50 -3.89
C LEU A 82 -2.79 8.26 -5.40
N PHE A 83 -3.27 7.08 -5.81
CA PHE A 83 -3.43 6.74 -7.23
C PHE A 83 -4.50 7.60 -7.90
N LEU A 84 -5.53 8.04 -7.17
CA LEU A 84 -6.49 9.00 -7.68
C LEU A 84 -5.85 10.38 -7.96
N ALA A 85 -4.97 10.86 -7.07
CA ALA A 85 -4.24 12.10 -7.29
C ALA A 85 -3.22 11.99 -8.45
N LEU A 86 -2.59 10.82 -8.60
CA LEU A 86 -1.71 10.53 -9.74
C LEU A 86 -2.49 10.46 -11.05
N TYR A 87 -3.71 9.91 -11.03
CA TYR A 87 -4.63 9.94 -12.17
C TYR A 87 -4.90 11.37 -12.64
N ALA A 88 -5.25 12.24 -11.70
CA ALA A 88 -5.48 13.65 -11.96
C ALA A 88 -4.25 14.35 -12.59
N ALA A 89 -3.07 14.11 -12.01
CA ALA A 89 -1.84 14.79 -12.39
C ALA A 89 -1.27 14.31 -13.75
N LEU A 90 -1.42 13.02 -14.07
CA LEU A 90 -0.80 12.39 -15.26
C LEU A 90 -1.79 12.07 -16.37
N GLY A 91 -3.10 12.11 -16.10
CA GLY A 91 -4.15 11.67 -17.02
C GLY A 91 -4.21 12.47 -18.32
N ARG A 92 -3.76 13.73 -18.32
CA ARG A 92 -3.70 14.56 -19.55
C ARG A 92 -2.62 14.11 -20.54
N ALA A 93 -1.55 13.50 -20.04
CA ALA A 93 -0.42 13.11 -20.87
C ALA A 93 -0.54 11.68 -21.42
N ASN A 94 -1.10 10.76 -20.62
CA ASN A 94 -1.30 9.39 -21.08
C ASN A 94 -2.50 8.70 -20.41
N ARG A 95 -3.71 9.11 -20.81
CA ARG A 95 -4.96 8.71 -20.17
C ARG A 95 -5.15 7.19 -20.10
N ALA A 96 -4.81 6.45 -21.15
CA ALA A 96 -5.03 5.01 -21.20
C ALA A 96 -4.20 4.26 -20.14
N TYR A 97 -2.89 4.51 -20.10
CA TYR A 97 -1.99 3.82 -19.16
C TYR A 97 -2.25 4.22 -17.71
N VAL A 98 -2.54 5.50 -17.46
CA VAL A 98 -2.83 5.98 -16.10
C VAL A 98 -4.18 5.47 -15.60
N THR A 99 -5.18 5.32 -16.48
CA THR A 99 -6.46 4.67 -16.14
C THR A 99 -6.23 3.20 -15.77
N LEU A 100 -5.48 2.47 -16.60
CA LEU A 100 -5.16 1.06 -16.34
C LEU A 100 -4.42 0.90 -15.00
N ALA A 101 -3.39 1.71 -14.75
CA ALA A 101 -2.65 1.67 -13.50
C ALA A 101 -3.56 1.94 -12.29
N THR A 102 -4.45 2.93 -12.38
CA THR A 102 -5.39 3.25 -11.28
C THR A 102 -6.35 2.10 -11.03
N ALA A 103 -6.87 1.46 -12.09
CA ALA A 103 -7.74 0.30 -11.96
C ALA A 103 -7.01 -0.89 -11.31
N LEU A 104 -5.78 -1.18 -11.74
CA LEU A 104 -4.95 -2.24 -11.15
C LEU A 104 -4.65 -1.97 -9.67
N ALA A 105 -4.30 -0.73 -9.32
CA ALA A 105 -4.08 -0.35 -7.93
C ALA A 105 -5.34 -0.58 -7.07
N PHE A 106 -6.52 -0.17 -7.55
CA PHE A 106 -7.76 -0.35 -6.78
C PHE A 106 -8.15 -1.82 -6.61
N VAL A 107 -7.99 -2.64 -7.66
CA VAL A 107 -8.21 -4.09 -7.55
C VAL A 107 -7.19 -4.70 -6.57
N GLY A 108 -5.92 -4.32 -6.67
CA GLY A 108 -4.87 -4.81 -5.78
C GLY A 108 -5.12 -4.43 -4.31
N VAL A 109 -5.52 -3.19 -4.04
CA VAL A 109 -5.93 -2.72 -2.72
C VAL A 109 -7.11 -3.53 -2.18
N ALA A 110 -8.17 -3.70 -2.99
CA ALA A 110 -9.34 -4.44 -2.57
C ALA A 110 -9.01 -5.89 -2.23
N VAL A 111 -8.20 -6.56 -3.07
CA VAL A 111 -7.75 -7.94 -2.83
C VAL A 111 -6.89 -8.02 -1.57
N PHE A 112 -5.93 -7.12 -1.38
CA PHE A 112 -5.07 -7.13 -0.19
C PHE A 112 -5.87 -6.96 1.11
N LEU A 113 -6.78 -5.98 1.14
CA LEU A 113 -7.59 -5.70 2.32
C LEU A 113 -8.54 -6.83 2.68
N THR A 114 -9.10 -7.53 1.69
CA THR A 114 -10.00 -8.67 1.94
C THR A 114 -9.26 -9.92 2.38
N THR A 115 -7.97 -10.03 2.08
CA THR A 115 -7.11 -11.16 2.47
C THR A 115 -6.33 -10.89 3.75
N ASN A 116 -6.39 -9.67 4.31
CA ASN A 116 -5.68 -9.32 5.53
C ASN A 116 -6.22 -10.08 6.74
N ILE A 117 -5.30 -10.60 7.57
CA ILE A 117 -5.63 -11.53 8.64
C ILE A 117 -5.71 -10.88 10.03
N SER A 118 -5.36 -9.59 10.19
CA SER A 118 -5.07 -9.00 11.51
C SER A 118 -6.22 -9.13 12.49
N PHE A 119 -7.41 -8.61 12.14
CA PHE A 119 -8.57 -8.64 13.03
C PHE A 119 -9.16 -10.04 13.20
N SER A 120 -9.15 -10.84 12.13
CA SER A 120 -9.63 -12.23 12.18
C SER A 120 -8.79 -13.08 13.12
N MET A 121 -7.46 -12.95 13.07
CA MET A 121 -6.54 -13.69 13.93
C MET A 121 -6.66 -13.24 15.40
N PHE A 122 -6.82 -11.94 15.65
CA PHE A 122 -7.09 -11.42 17.00
C PHE A 122 -8.41 -11.94 17.59
N TYR A 123 -9.47 -11.97 16.77
CA TYR A 123 -10.76 -12.54 17.17
C TYR A 123 -10.64 -14.03 17.50
N LEU A 124 -9.97 -14.82 16.67
CA LEU A 124 -9.74 -16.24 16.91
C LEU A 124 -8.94 -16.49 18.20
N SER A 125 -7.92 -15.68 18.47
CA SER A 125 -7.17 -15.76 19.74
C SER A 125 -8.06 -15.52 20.96
N SER A 126 -8.97 -14.54 20.87
CA SER A 126 -9.92 -14.23 21.94
C SER A 126 -10.90 -15.38 22.17
N GLN A 127 -11.38 -16.02 21.10
CA GLN A 127 -12.26 -17.18 21.18
C GLN A 127 -11.53 -18.42 21.74
N TYR A 128 -10.28 -18.64 21.34
CA TYR A 128 -9.43 -19.68 21.91
C TYR A 128 -9.22 -19.48 23.42
N ALA A 129 -9.01 -18.25 23.88
CA ALA A 129 -8.85 -17.94 25.30
C ALA A 129 -10.14 -18.18 26.12
N ALA A 130 -11.31 -17.91 25.52
CA ALA A 130 -12.61 -18.12 26.15
C ALA A 130 -13.09 -19.59 26.11
N ALA A 131 -12.44 -20.45 25.32
CA ALA A 131 -12.82 -21.85 25.16
C ALA A 131 -12.68 -22.64 26.48
N THR A 132 -13.73 -23.38 26.81
CA THR A 132 -13.82 -24.17 28.06
C THR A 132 -13.55 -25.65 27.84
N THR A 133 -13.50 -26.10 26.58
CA THR A 133 -13.21 -27.49 26.21
C THR A 133 -12.04 -27.59 25.23
N ASP A 134 -11.33 -28.71 25.28
CA ASP A 134 -10.21 -28.95 24.36
C ASP A 134 -10.68 -29.10 22.90
N ALA A 135 -11.90 -29.58 22.69
CA ALA A 135 -12.52 -29.61 21.38
C ALA A 135 -12.71 -28.20 20.79
N GLN A 136 -13.17 -27.23 21.59
CA GLN A 136 -13.28 -25.83 21.16
C GLN A 136 -11.90 -25.21 20.89
N ARG A 137 -10.91 -25.46 21.74
CA ARG A 137 -9.54 -24.97 21.54
C ARG A 137 -8.95 -25.49 20.22
N SER A 138 -9.10 -26.79 19.97
CA SER A 138 -8.64 -27.42 18.72
C SER A 138 -9.30 -26.81 17.48
N LEU A 139 -10.60 -26.49 17.54
CA LEU A 139 -11.31 -25.81 16.46
C LEU A 139 -10.71 -24.44 16.15
N PHE A 140 -10.45 -23.61 17.17
CA PHE A 140 -9.86 -22.28 16.96
C PHE A 140 -8.40 -22.34 16.50
N MET A 141 -7.65 -23.34 16.94
CA MET A 141 -6.29 -23.60 16.43
C MET A 141 -6.31 -23.94 14.94
N ALA A 142 -7.21 -24.83 14.51
CA ALA A 142 -7.37 -25.18 13.11
C ALA A 142 -7.78 -23.97 12.26
N ALA A 143 -8.71 -23.13 12.75
CA ALA A 143 -9.08 -21.88 12.10
C ALA A 143 -7.91 -20.89 12.03
N GLY A 144 -7.11 -20.76 13.10
CA GLY A 144 -5.90 -19.94 13.12
C GLY A 144 -4.86 -20.42 12.11
N GLN A 145 -4.71 -21.73 11.95
CA GLN A 145 -3.80 -22.32 10.95
C GLN A 145 -4.24 -21.96 9.53
N ALA A 146 -5.54 -22.00 9.25
CA ALA A 146 -6.07 -21.56 7.96
C ALA A 146 -5.79 -20.07 7.69
N MET A 147 -5.87 -19.21 8.72
CA MET A 147 -5.50 -17.79 8.59
C MET A 147 -4.01 -17.60 8.27
N VAL A 148 -3.11 -18.34 8.94
CA VAL A 148 -1.67 -18.29 8.66
C VAL A 148 -1.38 -18.73 7.22
N SER A 149 -2.08 -19.75 6.70
CA SER A 149 -1.90 -20.22 5.32
C SER A 149 -2.34 -19.21 4.25
N ILE A 150 -3.21 -18.25 4.58
CA ILE A 150 -3.63 -17.17 3.67
C ILE A 150 -2.98 -15.82 3.97
N SER A 151 -2.05 -15.78 4.95
CA SER A 151 -1.29 -14.59 5.34
C SER A 151 -0.49 -13.99 4.17
N ILE A 152 0.08 -12.79 4.37
CA ILE A 152 0.88 -12.12 3.33
C ILE A 152 2.03 -12.98 2.79
N GLU A 153 2.59 -13.84 3.63
CA GLU A 153 3.74 -14.69 3.30
C GLU A 153 3.32 -15.88 2.41
N HIS A 154 2.14 -16.44 2.64
CA HIS A 154 1.74 -17.74 2.05
C HIS A 154 0.54 -17.65 1.11
N GLY A 155 -0.26 -16.59 1.23
CA GLY A 155 -1.55 -16.44 0.57
C GLY A 155 -1.43 -15.88 -0.84
N THR A 156 -2.06 -16.56 -1.79
CA THR A 156 -2.17 -16.09 -3.18
C THR A 156 -2.82 -14.71 -3.27
N GLY A 157 -3.84 -14.45 -2.45
CA GLY A 157 -4.57 -13.19 -2.48
C GLY A 157 -3.69 -11.99 -2.14
N ALA A 158 -3.01 -12.04 -0.99
CA ALA A 158 -2.11 -10.97 -0.57
C ALA A 158 -0.98 -10.72 -1.58
N TYR A 159 -0.34 -11.79 -2.08
CA TYR A 159 0.67 -11.69 -3.13
C TYR A 159 0.14 -11.04 -4.41
N MET A 160 -1.02 -11.49 -4.91
CA MET A 160 -1.64 -10.92 -6.12
C MET A 160 -2.06 -9.46 -5.91
N GLY A 161 -2.52 -9.10 -4.71
CA GLY A 161 -2.85 -7.73 -4.34
C GLY A 161 -1.64 -6.80 -4.48
N LEU A 162 -0.52 -7.18 -3.87
CA LEU A 162 0.73 -6.42 -3.95
C LEU A 162 1.32 -6.42 -5.36
N LEU A 163 1.24 -7.52 -6.09
CA LEU A 163 1.68 -7.61 -7.49
C LEU A 163 0.93 -6.62 -8.37
N LEU A 164 -0.39 -6.54 -8.26
CA LEU A 164 -1.21 -5.59 -9.03
C LEU A 164 -0.88 -4.14 -8.70
N ILE A 165 -0.68 -3.84 -7.41
CA ILE A 165 -0.23 -2.53 -6.94
C ILE A 165 1.16 -2.18 -7.51
N ALA A 166 2.09 -3.14 -7.51
CA ALA A 166 3.45 -2.92 -8.01
C ALA A 166 3.45 -2.68 -9.53
N VAL A 167 2.65 -3.44 -10.30
CA VAL A 167 2.46 -3.18 -11.74
C VAL A 167 1.85 -1.78 -11.98
N ALA A 168 0.90 -1.37 -11.15
CA ALA A 168 0.33 -0.02 -11.22
C ALA A 168 1.39 1.07 -10.95
N GLY A 169 2.17 0.92 -9.89
CA GLY A 169 3.23 1.86 -9.53
C GLY A 169 4.33 1.94 -10.58
N LEU A 170 4.73 0.80 -11.15
CA LEU A 170 5.68 0.72 -12.27
C LEU A 170 5.14 1.45 -13.50
N THR A 171 3.88 1.22 -13.86
CA THR A 171 3.22 1.86 -15.01
C THR A 171 3.20 3.38 -14.84
N VAL A 172 2.80 3.87 -13.67
CA VAL A 172 2.80 5.31 -13.36
C VAL A 172 4.22 5.89 -13.41
N SER A 173 5.20 5.19 -12.87
CA SER A 173 6.59 5.63 -12.87
C SER A 173 7.18 5.74 -14.28
N VAL A 174 6.83 4.82 -15.18
CA VAL A 174 7.20 4.92 -16.61
C VAL A 174 6.50 6.10 -17.28
N VAL A 175 5.23 6.39 -16.95
CA VAL A 175 4.54 7.59 -17.45
C VAL A 175 5.22 8.87 -16.95
N MET A 176 5.69 8.90 -15.70
CA MET A 176 6.43 10.05 -15.15
C MET A 176 7.72 10.37 -15.94
N LEU A 177 8.39 9.39 -16.55
CA LEU A 177 9.54 9.65 -17.42
C LEU A 177 9.19 10.48 -18.66
N ARG A 178 7.94 10.36 -19.15
CA ARG A 178 7.46 11.09 -20.33
C ARG A 178 6.98 12.50 -20.00
N VAL A 179 6.56 12.72 -18.76
CA VAL A 179 5.88 13.93 -18.29
C VAL A 179 6.71 14.52 -17.17
N GLY A 180 7.61 15.45 -17.50
CA GLY A 180 8.64 15.97 -16.57
C GLY A 180 8.13 16.61 -15.26
N THR A 181 6.82 16.65 -15.01
CA THR A 181 6.15 17.18 -13.82
C THR A 181 6.73 16.67 -12.50
N PHE A 182 6.99 15.36 -12.40
CA PHE A 182 7.51 14.71 -11.19
C PHE A 182 9.05 14.59 -11.18
N GLY A 183 9.69 14.84 -12.33
CA GLY A 183 11.14 14.71 -12.51
C GLY A 183 11.61 13.27 -12.69
N LYS A 184 12.82 13.13 -13.26
CA LYS A 184 13.42 11.82 -13.58
C LYS A 184 13.76 11.01 -12.32
N VAL A 185 14.16 11.68 -11.24
CA VAL A 185 14.52 11.01 -9.98
C VAL A 185 13.31 10.28 -9.39
N ALA A 186 12.15 10.91 -9.34
CA ALA A 186 10.92 10.28 -8.87
C ALA A 186 10.56 9.08 -9.75
N ALA A 187 10.62 9.25 -11.07
CA ALA A 187 10.31 8.19 -12.01
C ALA A 187 11.27 6.98 -11.87
N CYS A 188 12.58 7.21 -11.75
CA CYS A 188 13.56 6.14 -11.55
C CYS A 188 13.39 5.46 -10.18
N ALA A 189 13.19 6.22 -9.10
CA ALA A 189 12.93 5.66 -7.78
C ALA A 189 11.69 4.76 -7.78
N GLY A 190 10.60 5.21 -8.41
CA GLY A 190 9.38 4.42 -8.54
C GLY A 190 9.56 3.17 -9.41
N ILE A 191 10.31 3.24 -10.51
CA ILE A 191 10.65 2.06 -11.31
C ILE A 191 11.43 1.05 -10.46
N LEU A 192 12.48 1.49 -9.76
CA LEU A 192 13.31 0.61 -8.94
C LEU A 192 12.52 -0.01 -7.79
N ALA A 193 11.72 0.77 -7.06
CA ALA A 193 10.87 0.27 -5.99
C ALA A 193 9.92 -0.83 -6.48
N ASN A 194 9.13 -0.53 -7.52
CA ASN A 194 8.12 -1.46 -8.01
C ASN A 194 8.74 -2.67 -8.74
N ALA A 195 9.88 -2.50 -9.42
CA ALA A 195 10.58 -3.61 -10.06
C ALA A 195 11.21 -4.57 -9.02
N LEU A 196 11.77 -4.04 -7.94
CA LEU A 196 12.28 -4.86 -6.83
C LEU A 196 11.14 -5.61 -6.16
N GLN A 197 10.01 -4.93 -5.87
CA GLN A 197 8.82 -5.58 -5.33
C GLN A 197 8.29 -6.72 -6.22
N LEU A 198 8.32 -6.54 -7.55
CA LEU A 198 7.91 -7.58 -8.50
C LEU A 198 8.93 -8.72 -8.64
N ALA A 199 10.20 -8.46 -8.31
CA ALA A 199 11.25 -9.46 -8.33
C ALA A 199 11.22 -10.36 -7.08
N GLU A 200 10.46 -9.99 -6.05
CA GLU A 200 10.25 -10.83 -4.87
C GLU A 200 9.39 -12.04 -5.25
N PRO A 201 9.95 -13.27 -5.18
CA PRO A 201 9.16 -14.46 -5.46
C PRO A 201 8.10 -14.66 -4.35
N PRO A 202 7.04 -15.46 -4.59
CA PRO A 202 6.21 -15.97 -3.51
C PRO A 202 7.03 -16.84 -2.55
N VAL A 203 6.81 -16.70 -1.23
CA VAL A 203 7.61 -17.42 -0.21
C VAL A 203 7.56 -18.92 -0.42
N VAL A 204 6.40 -19.43 -0.81
CA VAL A 204 6.14 -20.85 -1.07
C VAL A 204 6.93 -21.43 -2.25
N LEU A 205 7.53 -20.61 -3.12
CA LEU A 205 8.26 -21.05 -4.31
C LEU A 205 9.78 -21.06 -4.14
N VAL A 206 10.29 -20.62 -2.99
CA VAL A 206 11.73 -20.54 -2.75
C VAL A 206 12.14 -21.22 -1.44
N PRO A 207 13.39 -21.68 -1.33
CA PRO A 207 13.93 -22.22 -0.07
C PRO A 207 13.84 -21.22 1.09
N ALA A 208 13.64 -21.71 2.31
CA ALA A 208 13.48 -20.86 3.50
C ALA A 208 14.68 -19.95 3.79
N ASP A 209 15.89 -20.37 3.41
CA ASP A 209 17.13 -19.59 3.54
C ASP A 209 17.23 -18.44 2.53
N PHE A 210 16.40 -18.42 1.48
CA PHE A 210 16.36 -17.31 0.51
C PHE A 210 15.99 -15.99 1.19
N TYR A 211 14.95 -15.96 2.02
CA TYR A 211 14.52 -14.72 2.69
C TYR A 211 15.47 -14.28 3.78
N GLN A 212 16.12 -15.23 4.45
CA GLN A 212 17.10 -14.92 5.49
C GLN A 212 18.34 -14.19 4.95
N ASN A 213 18.68 -14.39 3.67
CA ASN A 213 19.88 -13.83 3.06
C ASN A 213 19.61 -12.76 2.00
N ILE A 214 18.70 -13.02 1.05
CA ILE A 214 18.48 -12.20 -0.15
C ILE A 214 17.12 -11.51 -0.09
N GLY A 215 16.07 -12.21 0.31
CA GLY A 215 14.71 -11.65 0.35
C GLY A 215 14.61 -10.44 1.28
N PHE A 216 15.22 -10.48 2.47
CA PHE A 216 15.27 -9.32 3.37
C PHE A 216 15.94 -8.10 2.72
N LEU A 217 17.05 -8.30 1.99
CA LEU A 217 17.74 -7.22 1.29
C LEU A 217 16.87 -6.63 0.16
N LEU A 218 16.13 -7.46 -0.58
CA LEU A 218 15.21 -7.01 -1.61
C LEU A 218 14.10 -6.12 -1.02
N ILE A 219 13.45 -6.59 0.04
CA ILE A 219 12.36 -5.87 0.72
C ILE A 219 12.86 -4.52 1.27
N VAL A 220 13.96 -4.51 2.02
CA VAL A 220 14.51 -3.27 2.60
C VAL A 220 14.92 -2.29 1.49
N THR A 221 15.56 -2.78 0.43
CA THR A 221 15.96 -1.93 -0.70
C THR A 221 14.74 -1.37 -1.43
N SER A 222 13.71 -2.20 -1.65
CA SER A 222 12.43 -1.80 -2.23
C SER A 222 11.79 -0.67 -1.41
N PHE A 223 11.71 -0.82 -0.08
CA PHE A 223 11.15 0.20 0.81
C PHE A 223 11.92 1.51 0.82
N LEU A 224 13.26 1.49 0.71
CA LEU A 224 14.05 2.71 0.58
C LEU A 224 13.70 3.48 -0.70
N PHE A 225 13.54 2.78 -1.83
CA PHE A 225 13.12 3.41 -3.08
C PHE A 225 11.66 3.88 -3.02
N PHE A 226 10.76 3.13 -2.38
CA PHE A 226 9.38 3.58 -2.12
C PHE A 226 9.34 4.86 -1.30
N ALA A 227 10.14 4.96 -0.24
CA ALA A 227 10.21 6.16 0.59
C ALA A 227 10.62 7.40 -0.24
N VAL A 228 11.68 7.27 -1.05
CA VAL A 228 12.11 8.34 -1.95
C VAL A 228 11.01 8.69 -2.96
N TRP A 229 10.37 7.68 -3.56
CA TRP A 229 9.32 7.87 -4.55
C TRP A 229 8.11 8.60 -3.97
N TYR A 230 7.58 8.14 -2.84
CA TYR A 230 6.42 8.74 -2.18
C TYR A 230 6.69 10.16 -1.70
N VAL A 231 7.87 10.45 -1.14
CA VAL A 231 8.24 11.83 -0.73
C VAL A 231 8.26 12.77 -1.94
N LEU A 232 8.82 12.34 -3.07
CA LEU A 232 8.87 13.14 -4.29
C LEU A 232 7.49 13.33 -4.94
N ILE A 233 6.64 12.29 -4.90
CA ILE A 233 5.23 12.40 -5.30
C ILE A 233 4.52 13.42 -4.40
N ALA A 234 4.62 13.28 -3.08
CA ALA A 234 3.97 14.16 -2.12
C ALA A 234 4.34 15.62 -2.35
N ARG A 235 5.64 15.91 -2.47
CA ARG A 235 6.15 17.26 -2.78
C ARG A 235 5.52 17.82 -4.05
N THR A 236 5.44 17.01 -5.10
CA THR A 236 4.89 17.43 -6.38
C THR A 236 3.38 17.67 -6.30
N LEU A 237 2.63 16.77 -5.66
CA LEU A 237 1.19 16.91 -5.48
C LEU A 237 0.83 18.12 -4.62
N PHE A 238 1.55 18.38 -3.52
CA PHE A 238 1.32 19.59 -2.72
C PHE A 238 1.60 20.87 -3.52
N ARG A 239 2.64 20.88 -4.36
CA ARG A 239 2.91 22.00 -5.28
C ARG A 239 1.78 22.20 -6.27
N LEU A 240 1.27 21.14 -6.90
CA LEU A 240 0.15 21.21 -7.84
C LEU A 240 -1.13 21.71 -7.17
N GLY A 241 -1.45 21.21 -5.97
CA GLY A 241 -2.60 21.67 -5.20
C GLY A 241 -2.51 23.15 -4.79
N ARG A 242 -1.30 23.65 -4.49
CA ARG A 242 -1.12 25.09 -4.21
C ARG A 242 -1.37 25.94 -5.45
N LEU A 243 -0.75 25.59 -6.58
CA LEU A 243 -0.87 26.34 -7.83
C LEU A 243 -2.32 26.41 -8.34
N GLU A 244 -3.06 25.31 -8.25
CA GLU A 244 -4.48 25.31 -8.62
C GLU A 244 -5.36 26.08 -7.62
N GLY A 245 -5.01 26.07 -6.34
CA GLY A 245 -5.70 26.87 -5.32
C GLY A 245 -5.53 28.38 -5.52
N GLU A 246 -4.33 28.81 -5.92
CA GLU A 246 -4.03 30.20 -6.23
C GLU A 246 -4.71 30.68 -7.53
N ALA A 247 -5.00 29.76 -8.46
CA ALA A 247 -5.66 30.06 -9.73
C ALA A 247 -7.20 30.21 -9.63
N ILE A 248 -7.82 29.88 -8.48
CA ILE A 248 -9.26 30.04 -8.26
C ILE A 248 -9.50 31.44 -7.64
N PRO A 249 -10.28 32.34 -8.28
CA PRO A 249 -10.62 33.63 -7.69
C PRO A 249 -11.29 33.44 -6.33
N GLN A 250 -10.76 34.07 -5.28
CA GLN A 250 -11.40 34.07 -3.96
C GLN A 250 -12.70 34.88 -4.05
N PRO A 251 -13.85 34.33 -3.59
CA PRO A 251 -15.07 35.11 -3.51
C PRO A 251 -14.85 36.25 -2.50
N GLN A 252 -15.05 37.49 -2.95
CA GLN A 252 -15.06 38.68 -2.11
C GLN A 252 -16.29 38.72 -1.21
#